data_AF-A0A2T0YIV4-F1
#
_entry.id   AF-A0A2T0YIV4-F1
#
_cell.length_a   1.000
_cell.length_b   1.000
_cell.length_c   1.000
_cell.angle_alpha   90.00
_cell.angle_beta   90.00
_cell.angle_gamma   90.00
#
_symmetry.space_group_name_H-M   'P 1'
#
loop_
_entity.id
_entity.type
_entity.pdbx_description
1 polymer ?
#
loop_
_entity_poly.entity_id
_entity_poly.type
_entity_poly.pdbx_seq_one_letter_code
_entity_poly.pdbx_strand_id
1 'polypeptide(L)'
;MVELTDPPVLEHGFVQGRFVTAVADTLDDEDRYPDLRGISGNVRFTATQPVNLVSAGTPATVVQQPVVLPLNADGWLVDAHSEDDPARTPGVWLAVGRYTVQTIFPSATPVPQFSIEVTSEHTKESPLNLTLAAPIILPPRTTEVTRVIDRQLAQEAAGEAQSHAEAASQAAAMVDEIAGGVEAGGFLLDQRGNVSGTLDLSEVARNHYVHLTLTGDVTVALPESPIPGRIITLVMAQDATGGRSLTIPDALSAYGVLPVPAQGANAVSEWHLVFDGVDWKVRVSGTDDMTPTEWSV
;
A
#
# COMPACT_ATOMS: atom_id res chain seq x y z
N MET A 1 1.35 -53.79 15.13
CA MET A 1 2.10 -52.89 14.23
C MET A 1 3.37 -52.51 14.99
N VAL A 2 4.55 -52.63 14.39
CA VAL A 2 5.83 -52.31 15.06
C VAL A 2 6.01 -50.80 15.00
N GLU A 3 6.19 -50.14 16.16
CA GLU A 3 6.52 -48.71 16.19
C GLU A 3 7.90 -48.48 15.56
N LEU A 4 8.02 -47.41 14.78
CA LEU A 4 9.29 -47.01 14.18
C LEU A 4 10.21 -46.44 15.27
N THR A 5 11.45 -46.92 15.33
CA THR A 5 12.52 -46.30 16.13
C THR A 5 13.01 -45.04 15.42
N ASP A 6 12.81 -43.87 16.04
CA ASP A 6 13.22 -42.53 15.58
C ASP A 6 12.56 -42.05 14.25
N PRO A 7 11.22 -41.91 14.20
CA PRO A 7 10.52 -41.45 13.01
C PRO A 7 10.74 -39.94 12.78
N PRO A 8 10.75 -39.47 11.53
CA PRO A 8 10.73 -38.05 11.24
C PRO A 8 9.49 -37.38 11.85
N VAL A 9 9.65 -36.15 12.35
CA VAL A 9 8.56 -35.39 12.98
C VAL A 9 7.42 -35.19 11.99
N LEU A 10 6.23 -35.66 12.36
CA LEU A 10 4.99 -35.48 11.61
C LEU A 10 4.19 -34.35 12.25
N GLU A 11 4.11 -33.21 11.56
CA GLU A 11 3.23 -32.13 11.98
C GLU A 11 1.77 -32.57 11.89
N HIS A 12 0.97 -32.17 12.87
CA HIS A 12 -0.42 -32.58 13.02
C HIS A 12 -1.29 -31.41 13.49
N GLY A 13 -2.58 -31.48 13.16
CA GLY A 13 -3.60 -30.53 13.58
C GLY A 13 -4.86 -31.25 14.08
N PHE A 14 -5.58 -30.63 15.01
CA PHE A 14 -6.76 -31.20 15.66
C PHE A 14 -8.04 -30.82 14.91
N VAL A 15 -8.81 -31.83 14.54
CA VAL A 15 -10.05 -31.69 13.78
C VAL A 15 -11.23 -32.19 14.60
N GLN A 16 -12.30 -31.40 14.62
CA GLN A 16 -13.51 -31.70 15.36
C GLN A 16 -14.74 -31.54 14.46
N GLY A 17 -15.72 -32.42 14.61
CA GLY A 17 -17.00 -32.29 13.93
C GLY A 17 -18.12 -32.86 14.79
N ARG A 18 -19.28 -32.19 14.76
CA ARG A 18 -20.51 -32.69 15.37
C ARG A 18 -21.63 -32.71 14.33
N PHE A 19 -22.24 -33.87 14.17
CA PHE A 19 -23.34 -34.08 13.25
C PHE A 19 -24.56 -34.55 14.04
N VAL A 20 -25.65 -33.80 13.93
CA VAL A 20 -26.91 -34.09 14.63
C VAL A 20 -28.05 -34.15 13.64
N THR A 21 -29.08 -34.92 13.97
CA THR A 21 -30.35 -34.94 13.26
C THR A 21 -31.42 -34.29 14.13
N ALA A 22 -32.33 -33.54 13.51
CA ALA A 22 -33.55 -33.12 14.17
C ALA A 22 -34.56 -34.29 14.10
N VAL A 23 -35.02 -34.76 15.25
CA VAL A 23 -36.05 -35.78 15.35
C VAL A 23 -37.39 -35.08 15.59
N ALA A 24 -38.39 -35.44 14.79
CA ALA A 24 -39.73 -34.92 14.96
C ALA A 24 -40.27 -35.33 16.34
N ASP A 25 -41.04 -34.41 16.92
CA ASP A 25 -41.69 -34.54 18.21
C ASP A 25 -42.48 -35.87 18.34
N THR A 26 -42.55 -36.40 19.56
CA THR A 26 -43.28 -37.62 19.88
C THR A 26 -44.33 -37.33 20.96
N LEU A 27 -45.39 -38.14 21.04
CA LEU A 27 -46.48 -37.93 22.01
C LEU A 27 -46.03 -38.00 23.49
N ASP A 28 -44.79 -38.42 23.73
CA ASP A 28 -44.19 -38.61 25.04
C ASP A 28 -43.27 -37.43 25.47
N ASP A 29 -43.18 -36.36 24.67
CA ASP A 29 -42.35 -35.18 24.97
C ASP A 29 -43.15 -34.04 25.65
N GLU A 30 -42.52 -33.31 26.57
CA GLU A 30 -43.15 -32.24 27.36
C GLU A 30 -43.25 -30.90 26.61
N ASP A 31 -42.32 -30.58 25.70
CA ASP A 31 -42.19 -29.23 25.14
C ASP A 31 -42.70 -29.06 23.69
N ARG A 32 -43.15 -30.16 23.06
CA ARG A 32 -43.63 -30.21 21.66
C ARG A 32 -42.64 -29.66 20.62
N TYR A 33 -41.37 -29.54 20.95
CA TYR A 33 -40.35 -29.06 20.02
C TYR A 33 -39.52 -30.23 19.46
N PRO A 34 -38.93 -30.09 18.26
CA PRO A 34 -38.02 -31.10 17.74
C PRO A 34 -36.74 -31.22 18.57
N ASP A 35 -36.40 -32.46 18.93
CA ASP A 35 -35.18 -32.81 19.63
C ASP A 35 -33.97 -32.90 18.70
N LEU A 36 -32.78 -32.54 19.21
CA LEU A 36 -31.51 -32.83 18.54
C LEU A 36 -30.94 -34.16 19.04
N ARG A 37 -30.72 -35.11 18.14
CA ARG A 37 -30.05 -36.38 18.44
C ARG A 37 -28.76 -36.53 17.63
N GLY A 38 -27.73 -37.12 18.23
CA GLY A 38 -26.50 -37.45 17.50
C GLY A 38 -26.79 -38.41 16.35
N ILE A 39 -26.17 -38.18 15.19
CA ILE A 39 -26.31 -39.10 14.07
C ILE A 39 -25.23 -40.18 14.12
N SER A 40 -25.63 -41.44 13.92
CA SER A 40 -24.68 -42.53 13.75
C SER A 40 -24.15 -42.57 12.32
N GLY A 41 -22.85 -42.79 12.16
CA GLY A 41 -22.21 -42.88 10.86
C GLY A 41 -20.70 -42.81 10.95
N ASN A 42 -20.06 -42.63 9.81
CA ASN A 42 -18.62 -42.46 9.71
C ASN A 42 -18.26 -41.21 8.92
N VAL A 43 -17.13 -40.60 9.23
CA VAL A 43 -16.51 -39.57 8.42
C VAL A 43 -15.23 -40.14 7.83
N ARG A 44 -15.08 -40.03 6.52
CA ARG A 44 -13.89 -40.46 5.77
C ARG A 44 -13.08 -39.24 5.35
N PHE A 45 -11.80 -39.26 5.69
CA PHE A 45 -10.81 -38.28 5.27
C PHE A 45 -9.87 -38.93 4.24
N THR A 46 -9.82 -38.34 3.06
CA THR A 46 -8.90 -38.76 1.99
C THR A 46 -7.94 -37.62 1.72
N ALA A 47 -6.66 -37.79 2.06
CA ALA A 47 -5.65 -36.79 1.77
C ALA A 47 -5.49 -36.63 0.24
N THR A 48 -5.34 -35.39 -0.23
CA THR A 48 -5.32 -35.08 -1.68
C THR A 48 -3.92 -35.10 -2.28
N GLN A 49 -2.86 -35.03 -1.47
CA GLN A 49 -1.48 -34.98 -1.91
C GLN A 49 -0.57 -35.69 -0.90
N PRO A 50 0.33 -36.61 -1.33
CA PRO A 50 1.25 -37.33 -0.44
C PRO A 50 2.09 -36.38 0.43
N VAL A 51 2.24 -36.72 1.71
CA VAL A 51 3.09 -35.97 2.66
C VAL A 51 4.49 -36.58 2.61
N ASN A 52 5.45 -35.82 2.09
CA ASN A 52 6.86 -36.21 2.08
C ASN A 52 7.54 -35.67 3.34
N LEU A 53 8.03 -36.55 4.22
CA LEU A 53 8.77 -36.16 5.40
C LEU A 53 10.27 -36.17 5.08
N VAL A 54 10.86 -34.98 5.02
CA VAL A 54 12.30 -34.80 4.82
C VAL A 54 12.88 -34.28 6.13
N SER A 55 13.35 -35.18 6.99
CA SER A 55 14.18 -34.83 8.15
C SER A 55 15.53 -35.54 8.08
N ALA A 56 16.55 -34.93 8.69
CA ALA A 56 17.99 -35.07 8.42
C ALA A 56 18.65 -36.42 8.77
N GLY A 57 17.98 -37.56 8.58
CA GLY A 57 18.59 -38.88 8.83
C GLY A 57 17.97 -40.05 8.06
N THR A 58 16.66 -40.03 7.77
CA THR A 58 16.02 -41.05 6.92
C THR A 58 14.77 -40.46 6.25
N PRO A 59 14.75 -40.30 4.91
CA PRO A 59 13.56 -39.82 4.22
C PRO A 59 12.44 -40.86 4.34
N ALA A 60 11.24 -40.41 4.72
CA ALA A 60 10.06 -41.26 4.79
C ALA A 60 8.91 -40.65 3.98
N THR A 61 8.23 -41.47 3.20
CA THR A 61 6.97 -41.10 2.55
C THR A 61 5.82 -41.63 3.40
N VAL A 62 4.96 -40.73 3.88
CA VAL A 62 3.74 -41.14 4.58
C VAL A 62 2.73 -41.56 3.53
N VAL A 63 2.48 -42.87 3.44
CA VAL A 63 1.48 -43.43 2.53
C VAL A 63 0.09 -43.02 3.00
N GLN A 64 -0.71 -42.51 2.07
CA GLN A 64 -2.03 -41.95 2.38
C GLN A 64 -3.08 -43.04 2.38
N GLN A 65 -3.37 -43.56 3.57
CA GLN A 65 -4.54 -44.40 3.76
C GLN A 65 -5.74 -43.52 4.12
N PRO A 66 -6.91 -43.70 3.49
CA PRO A 66 -8.13 -43.03 3.91
C PRO A 66 -8.40 -43.32 5.39
N VAL A 67 -8.56 -42.27 6.18
CA VAL A 67 -8.85 -42.37 7.60
C VAL A 67 -10.37 -42.35 7.75
N VAL A 68 -10.94 -43.43 8.28
CA VAL A 68 -12.39 -43.57 8.50
C VAL A 68 -12.63 -43.61 10.01
N LEU A 69 -13.43 -42.67 10.51
CA LEU A 69 -13.68 -42.49 11.92
C LEU A 69 -15.18 -42.54 12.21
N PRO A 70 -15.59 -43.20 13.30
CA PRO A 70 -16.99 -43.26 13.70
C PRO A 70 -17.45 -41.96 14.38
N LEU A 71 -18.77 -41.80 14.44
CA LEU A 71 -19.44 -40.83 15.28
C LEU A 71 -19.98 -41.52 16.54
N ASN A 72 -19.83 -40.87 17.70
CA ASN A 72 -20.38 -41.36 18.96
C ASN A 72 -21.91 -41.11 19.07
N ALA A 73 -22.53 -41.53 20.18
CA ALA A 73 -23.97 -41.39 20.42
C ALA A 73 -24.46 -39.92 20.38
N ASP A 74 -23.60 -38.96 20.73
CA ASP A 74 -23.89 -37.52 20.71
C ASP A 74 -23.60 -36.86 19.34
N GLY A 75 -23.14 -37.65 18.38
CA GLY A 75 -22.83 -37.23 17.01
C GLY A 75 -21.45 -36.60 16.83
N TRP A 76 -20.56 -36.72 17.82
CA TRP A 76 -19.19 -36.23 17.74
C TRP A 76 -18.28 -37.20 17.00
N LEU A 77 -17.36 -36.64 16.21
CA LEU A 77 -16.22 -37.38 15.67
C LEU A 77 -15.32 -37.85 16.81
N VAL A 78 -15.04 -39.15 16.86
CA VAL A 78 -14.18 -39.74 17.89
C VAL A 78 -13.14 -40.66 17.26
N ASP A 79 -11.92 -40.62 17.79
CA ASP A 79 -10.95 -41.68 17.57
C ASP A 79 -11.16 -42.84 18.55
N ALA A 80 -10.51 -43.98 18.30
CA ALA A 80 -10.67 -45.21 19.09
C ALA A 80 -10.29 -45.07 20.58
N HIS A 81 -9.66 -43.97 20.99
CA HIS A 81 -9.23 -43.72 22.38
C HIS A 81 -9.91 -42.49 22.98
N SER A 82 -10.81 -41.83 22.25
CA SER A 82 -11.51 -40.62 22.69
C SER A 82 -12.79 -40.94 23.45
N GLU A 83 -13.38 -42.12 23.25
CA GLU A 83 -14.57 -42.57 24.01
C GLU A 83 -14.23 -43.12 25.40
N ASP A 84 -13.03 -43.69 25.58
CA ASP A 84 -12.62 -44.35 26.83
C ASP A 84 -12.14 -43.39 27.94
N ASP A 85 -11.94 -42.10 27.62
CA ASP A 85 -11.41 -41.09 28.53
C ASP A 85 -12.35 -39.87 28.60
N PRO A 86 -13.16 -39.73 29.66
CA PRO A 86 -14.11 -38.63 29.79
C PRO A 86 -13.44 -37.25 29.93
N ALA A 87 -12.12 -37.19 30.12
CA ALA A 87 -11.35 -35.94 30.14
C ALA A 87 -10.88 -35.50 28.74
N ARG A 88 -11.08 -36.31 27.69
CA ARG A 88 -10.66 -35.98 26.32
C ARG A 88 -11.75 -35.24 25.55
N THR A 89 -11.35 -34.17 24.89
CA THR A 89 -12.19 -33.48 23.90
C THR A 89 -12.42 -34.40 22.69
N PRO A 90 -13.68 -34.65 22.28
CA PRO A 90 -13.97 -35.41 21.07
C PRO A 90 -13.35 -34.75 19.84
N GLY A 91 -12.65 -35.54 19.02
CA GLY A 91 -12.02 -35.11 17.79
C GLY A 91 -10.93 -36.09 17.35
N VAL A 92 -10.10 -35.68 16.41
CA VAL A 92 -8.99 -36.50 15.92
C VAL A 92 -7.80 -35.62 15.52
N TRP A 93 -6.60 -36.15 15.73
CA TRP A 93 -5.38 -35.57 15.17
C TRP A 93 -5.13 -36.12 13.76
N LEU A 94 -5.05 -35.22 12.79
CA LEU A 94 -4.66 -35.55 11.41
C LEU A 94 -3.31 -34.90 11.10
N ALA A 95 -2.54 -35.51 10.21
CA ALA A 95 -1.34 -34.88 9.69
C ALA A 95 -1.68 -33.55 8.99
N VAL A 96 -0.74 -32.61 9.00
CA VAL A 96 -0.89 -31.36 8.24
C VAL A 96 -1.02 -31.67 6.75
N GLY A 97 -2.01 -31.07 6.10
CA GLY A 97 -2.28 -31.28 4.68
C GLY A 97 -3.71 -30.99 4.27
N ARG A 98 -3.99 -31.20 2.98
CA ARG A 98 -5.32 -31.03 2.39
C ARG A 98 -6.06 -32.36 2.33
N TYR A 99 -7.31 -32.35 2.80
CA TYR A 99 -8.16 -33.53 2.88
C TYR A 99 -9.48 -33.29 2.20
N THR A 100 -9.98 -34.34 1.58
CA THR A 100 -11.35 -34.44 1.13
C THR A 100 -12.17 -35.18 2.18
N VAL A 101 -13.24 -34.54 2.65
CA VAL A 101 -14.13 -35.03 3.70
C VAL A 101 -15.40 -35.60 3.07
N GLN A 102 -15.71 -36.84 3.40
CA GLN A 102 -16.93 -37.53 2.98
C GLN A 102 -17.66 -38.05 4.21
N THR A 103 -18.89 -37.57 4.42
CA THR A 103 -19.78 -38.10 5.47
C THR A 103 -20.54 -39.32 4.95
N ILE A 104 -20.60 -40.38 5.75
CA ILE A 104 -21.28 -41.64 5.43
C ILE A 104 -22.33 -41.89 6.52
N PHE A 105 -23.56 -41.43 6.27
CA PHE A 105 -24.69 -41.57 7.18
C PHE A 105 -25.66 -42.63 6.66
N PRO A 106 -25.88 -43.74 7.40
CA PRO A 106 -26.81 -44.80 6.96
C PRO A 106 -28.27 -44.35 6.91
N SER A 107 -28.65 -43.40 7.77
CA SER A 107 -30.03 -43.01 8.03
C SER A 107 -30.35 -41.55 7.67
N ALA A 108 -29.45 -40.84 6.99
CA ALA A 108 -29.68 -39.46 6.55
C ALA A 108 -28.98 -39.15 5.23
N THR A 109 -29.40 -38.06 4.59
CA THR A 109 -28.70 -37.53 3.42
C THR A 109 -27.30 -37.07 3.84
N PRO A 110 -26.22 -37.60 3.22
CA PRO A 110 -24.86 -37.15 3.53
C PRO A 110 -24.66 -35.69 3.12
N VAL A 111 -23.80 -34.99 3.86
CA VAL A 111 -23.31 -33.67 3.46
C VAL A 111 -22.52 -33.83 2.16
N PRO A 112 -22.67 -32.94 1.17
CA PRO A 112 -21.85 -32.96 -0.04
C PRO A 112 -20.36 -32.99 0.32
N GLN A 113 -19.59 -33.79 -0.41
CA GLN A 113 -18.15 -33.89 -0.21
C GLN A 113 -17.49 -32.51 -0.33
N PHE A 114 -16.60 -32.19 0.60
CA PHE A 114 -15.91 -30.90 0.64
C PHE A 114 -14.44 -31.07 1.04
N SER A 115 -13.64 -30.03 0.80
CA SER A 115 -12.21 -30.03 1.10
C SER A 115 -11.91 -29.19 2.33
N ILE A 116 -10.96 -29.66 3.14
CA ILE A 116 -10.42 -28.95 4.30
C ILE A 116 -8.89 -28.87 4.21
N GLU A 117 -8.31 -27.88 4.88
CA GLU A 117 -6.87 -27.72 5.05
C GLU A 117 -6.54 -27.81 6.53
N VAL A 118 -5.75 -28.82 6.91
CA VAL A 118 -5.30 -29.03 8.28
C VAL A 118 -3.91 -28.43 8.40
N THR A 119 -3.75 -27.41 9.25
CA THR A 119 -2.46 -26.79 9.63
C THR A 119 -2.07 -27.16 11.06
N SER A 120 -0.81 -26.89 11.43
CA SER A 120 -0.29 -27.07 12.79
C SER A 120 -0.84 -26.05 13.80
N GLU A 121 -1.56 -25.03 13.33
CA GLU A 121 -2.25 -24.04 14.18
C GLU A 121 -3.54 -24.60 14.79
N HIS A 122 -4.09 -25.69 14.25
CA HIS A 122 -5.28 -26.33 14.80
C HIS A 122 -4.91 -27.15 16.05
N THR A 123 -5.22 -26.64 17.23
CA THR A 123 -4.97 -27.31 18.52
C THR A 123 -6.26 -27.80 19.17
N LYS A 124 -6.17 -28.45 20.34
CA LYS A 124 -7.36 -28.86 21.10
C LYS A 124 -8.21 -27.67 21.56
N GLU A 125 -7.56 -26.55 21.85
CA GLU A 125 -8.19 -25.31 22.31
C GLU A 125 -8.75 -24.49 21.14
N SER A 126 -8.23 -24.70 19.93
CA SER A 126 -8.67 -24.05 18.69
C SER A 126 -8.80 -25.08 17.55
N PRO A 127 -9.80 -25.98 17.62
CA PRO A 127 -9.97 -27.05 16.64
C PRO A 127 -10.41 -26.54 15.27
N LEU A 128 -10.02 -27.25 14.21
CA LEU A 128 -10.68 -27.11 12.91
C LEU A 128 -12.08 -27.74 12.97
N ASN A 129 -13.12 -26.92 12.90
CA ASN A 129 -14.51 -27.38 12.98
C ASN A 129 -15.08 -27.74 11.60
N LEU A 130 -15.43 -29.02 11.40
CA LEU A 130 -15.96 -29.54 10.14
C LEU A 130 -17.31 -28.93 9.73
N THR A 131 -18.14 -28.56 10.70
CA THR A 131 -19.46 -27.98 10.42
C THR A 131 -19.32 -26.54 9.92
N LEU A 132 -18.36 -25.79 10.44
CA LEU A 132 -18.03 -24.44 9.96
C LEU A 132 -17.28 -24.47 8.62
N ALA A 133 -16.48 -25.51 8.38
CA ALA A 133 -15.75 -25.70 7.14
C ALA A 133 -16.60 -26.27 5.98
N ALA A 134 -17.78 -26.83 6.28
CA ALA A 134 -18.68 -27.36 5.27
C ALA A 134 -19.29 -26.25 4.41
N PRO A 135 -19.47 -26.46 3.09
CA PRO A 135 -20.02 -25.45 2.20
C PRO A 135 -21.48 -25.15 2.57
N ILE A 136 -21.81 -23.86 2.68
CA ILE A 136 -23.20 -23.40 2.87
C ILE A 136 -23.97 -23.65 1.58
N ILE A 137 -24.94 -24.56 1.61
CA ILE A 137 -25.85 -24.79 0.48
C ILE A 137 -26.90 -23.68 0.50
N LEU A 138 -26.73 -22.68 -0.37
CA LEU A 138 -27.72 -21.62 -0.52
C LEU A 138 -28.98 -22.18 -1.21
N PRO A 139 -30.19 -21.86 -0.71
CA PRO A 139 -31.42 -22.27 -1.37
C PRO A 139 -31.49 -21.67 -2.79
N PRO A 140 -32.13 -22.38 -3.74
CA PRO A 140 -32.31 -21.89 -5.10
C PRO A 140 -33.05 -20.54 -5.09
N ARG A 141 -32.52 -19.56 -5.86
CA ARG A 141 -32.90 -18.12 -5.97
C ARG A 141 -32.05 -17.10 -5.21
N THR A 142 -31.07 -17.52 -4.40
CA THR A 142 -30.19 -16.55 -3.69
C THR A 142 -29.23 -15.81 -4.63
N THR A 143 -28.75 -16.47 -5.70
CA THR A 143 -27.77 -15.90 -6.65
C THR A 143 -28.28 -14.72 -7.47
N GLU A 144 -29.59 -14.58 -7.63
CA GLU A 144 -30.20 -13.49 -8.41
C GLU A 144 -30.24 -12.19 -7.60
N VAL A 145 -30.48 -12.28 -6.29
CA VAL A 145 -30.50 -11.11 -5.39
C VAL A 145 -29.09 -10.53 -5.21
N THR A 146 -28.07 -11.37 -5.02
CA THR A 146 -26.67 -10.91 -4.88
C THR A 146 -26.20 -10.16 -6.13
N ARG A 147 -26.50 -10.67 -7.33
CA ARG A 147 -26.11 -10.02 -8.59
C ARG A 147 -26.74 -8.64 -8.80
N VAL A 148 -27.95 -8.42 -8.29
CA VAL A 148 -28.61 -7.11 -8.36
C VAL A 148 -27.92 -6.13 -7.40
N ILE A 149 -27.61 -6.56 -6.19
CA ILE A 149 -26.88 -5.76 -5.19
C ILE A 149 -25.48 -5.40 -5.69
N ASP A 150 -24.73 -6.37 -6.22
CA ASP A 150 -23.37 -6.14 -6.75
C ASP A 150 -23.39 -5.14 -7.90
N ARG A 151 -24.40 -5.21 -8.78
CA ARG A 151 -24.55 -4.27 -9.89
C ARG A 151 -24.88 -2.87 -9.39
N GLN A 152 -25.73 -2.76 -8.37
CA GLN A 152 -26.12 -1.46 -7.80
C GLN A 152 -24.92 -0.81 -7.08
N LEU A 153 -24.17 -1.57 -6.30
CA LEU A 153 -22.96 -1.10 -5.63
C LEU A 153 -21.89 -0.66 -6.65
N ALA A 154 -21.74 -1.41 -7.76
CA ALA A 154 -20.83 -1.04 -8.84
C ALA A 154 -21.25 0.25 -9.56
N GLN A 155 -22.55 0.52 -9.69
CA GLN A 155 -23.06 1.76 -10.27
C GLN A 155 -22.82 2.97 -9.37
N GLU A 156 -23.04 2.81 -8.05
CA GLU A 156 -22.74 3.85 -7.07
C GLU A 156 -21.26 4.21 -7.05
N ALA A 157 -20.37 3.20 -7.00
CA ALA A 157 -18.93 3.41 -7.05
C ALA A 157 -18.46 4.09 -8.36
N ALA A 158 -19.08 3.77 -9.50
CA ALA A 158 -18.79 4.42 -10.77
C ALA A 158 -19.21 5.91 -10.78
N GLY A 159 -20.34 6.24 -10.17
CA GLY A 159 -20.81 7.62 -10.02
C GLY A 159 -19.89 8.47 -9.14
N GLU A 160 -19.45 7.93 -8.01
CA GLU A 160 -18.48 8.60 -7.12
C GLU A 160 -17.14 8.83 -7.83
N ALA A 161 -16.63 7.81 -8.54
CA ALA A 161 -15.39 7.93 -9.30
C ALA A 161 -15.48 9.02 -10.39
N GLN A 162 -16.61 9.13 -11.08
CA GLN A 162 -16.83 10.19 -12.07
C GLN A 162 -16.85 11.58 -11.41
N SER A 163 -17.54 11.73 -10.28
CA SER A 163 -17.58 13.00 -9.54
C SER A 163 -16.18 13.43 -9.08
N HIS A 164 -15.38 12.50 -8.56
CA HIS A 164 -13.99 12.77 -8.18
C HIS A 164 -13.11 13.14 -9.38
N ALA A 165 -13.30 12.50 -10.54
CA ALA A 165 -12.57 12.82 -11.75
C ALA A 165 -12.92 14.23 -12.27
N GLU A 166 -14.20 14.61 -12.23
CA GLU A 166 -14.65 15.96 -12.61
C GLU A 166 -14.10 17.02 -11.66
N ALA A 167 -14.13 16.77 -10.34
CA ALA A 167 -13.55 17.66 -9.34
C ALA A 167 -12.03 17.81 -9.51
N ALA A 168 -11.31 16.72 -9.79
CA ALA A 168 -9.87 16.74 -10.05
C ALA A 168 -9.53 17.52 -11.32
N SER A 169 -10.33 17.36 -12.38
CA SER A 169 -10.17 18.10 -13.64
C SER A 169 -10.38 19.61 -13.44
N GLN A 170 -11.42 20.00 -12.69
CA GLN A 170 -11.67 21.40 -12.35
C GLN A 170 -10.56 21.99 -11.48
N ALA A 171 -10.07 21.23 -10.49
CA ALA A 171 -8.95 21.65 -9.65
C ALA A 171 -7.66 21.83 -10.47
N ALA A 172 -7.36 20.93 -11.40
CA ALA A 172 -6.22 21.05 -12.29
C ALA A 172 -6.32 22.31 -13.19
N ALA A 173 -7.49 22.57 -13.78
CA ALA A 173 -7.72 23.77 -14.58
C ALA A 173 -7.55 25.06 -13.76
N MET A 174 -8.01 25.06 -12.49
CA MET A 174 -7.84 26.20 -11.58
C MET A 174 -6.36 26.43 -11.21
N VAL A 175 -5.57 25.36 -11.04
CA VAL A 175 -4.12 25.47 -10.79
C VAL A 175 -3.40 26.08 -11.98
N ASP A 176 -3.71 25.65 -13.21
CA ASP A 176 -3.12 26.22 -14.41
C ASP A 176 -3.47 27.71 -14.59
N GLU A 177 -4.70 28.11 -14.26
CA GLU A 177 -5.12 29.51 -14.28
C GLU A 177 -4.37 30.35 -13.23
N ILE A 178 -4.22 29.83 -12.01
CA ILE A 178 -3.45 30.50 -10.95
C ILE A 178 -1.98 30.61 -11.33
N ALA A 179 -1.37 29.54 -11.85
CA ALA A 179 0.03 29.55 -12.29
C ALA A 179 0.24 30.58 -13.40
N GLY A 180 -0.63 30.60 -14.42
CA GLY A 180 -0.60 31.59 -15.48
C GLY A 180 -0.79 33.03 -14.97
N GLY A 181 -1.68 33.23 -14.00
CA GLY A 181 -1.92 34.54 -13.38
C GLY A 181 -0.75 35.04 -12.53
N VAL A 182 -0.11 34.17 -11.75
CA VAL A 182 1.08 34.48 -10.95
C VAL A 182 2.27 34.80 -11.86
N GLU A 183 2.46 34.07 -12.96
CA GLU A 183 3.53 34.36 -13.93
C GLU A 183 3.27 35.63 -14.76
N ALA A 184 2.01 36.00 -14.99
CA ALA A 184 1.63 37.16 -15.78
C ALA A 184 1.62 38.48 -14.98
N GLY A 185 1.41 38.45 -13.66
CA GLY A 185 1.24 39.66 -12.85
C GLY A 185 1.97 39.69 -11.49
N GLY A 186 2.55 38.58 -11.04
CA GLY A 186 3.22 38.49 -9.74
C GLY A 186 4.68 38.92 -9.79
N PHE A 187 5.05 39.87 -8.95
CA PHE A 187 6.45 40.04 -8.53
C PHE A 187 6.80 38.86 -7.61
N LEU A 188 7.75 38.03 -8.01
CA LEU A 188 8.20 36.89 -7.23
C LEU A 188 9.60 37.17 -6.66
N LEU A 189 9.70 37.16 -5.33
CA LEU A 189 10.93 37.44 -4.60
C LEU A 189 11.66 36.12 -4.28
N ASP A 190 12.88 35.96 -4.77
CA ASP A 190 13.78 34.85 -4.50
C ASP A 190 14.94 35.35 -3.63
N GLN A 191 14.97 34.99 -2.33
CA GLN A 191 16.05 35.38 -1.41
C GLN A 191 17.03 34.24 -1.21
N ARG A 192 18.27 34.41 -1.69
CA ARG A 192 19.31 33.36 -1.66
C ARG A 192 20.40 33.54 -0.62
N GLY A 193 20.38 34.64 0.13
CA GLY A 193 21.36 34.89 1.18
C GLY A 193 22.79 34.97 0.62
N ASN A 194 23.75 34.33 1.30
CA ASN A 194 25.17 34.35 0.92
C ASN A 194 25.48 33.35 -0.20
N VAL A 195 26.10 33.84 -1.28
CA VAL A 195 26.39 33.05 -2.49
C VAL A 195 27.86 33.19 -2.89
N SER A 196 28.47 32.07 -3.27
CA SER A 196 29.81 31.97 -3.86
C SER A 196 29.87 30.76 -4.79
N GLY A 197 30.72 30.77 -5.81
CA GLY A 197 30.85 29.65 -6.74
C GLY A 197 29.80 29.73 -7.84
N THR A 198 28.79 28.85 -7.83
CA THR A 198 27.76 28.82 -8.89
C THR A 198 26.43 29.37 -8.39
N LEU A 199 25.81 30.28 -9.14
CA LEU A 199 24.43 30.73 -8.95
C LEU A 199 23.56 30.10 -10.04
N ASP A 200 22.79 29.08 -9.69
CA ASP A 200 21.91 28.39 -10.63
C ASP A 200 20.56 29.09 -10.77
N LEU A 201 20.27 29.64 -11.95
CA LEU A 201 18.99 30.28 -12.26
C LEU A 201 18.11 29.43 -13.18
N SER A 202 18.44 28.17 -13.41
CA SER A 202 17.74 27.30 -14.38
C SER A 202 16.23 27.18 -14.12
N GLU A 203 15.84 27.10 -12.86
CA GLU A 203 14.43 26.98 -12.43
C GLU A 203 13.75 28.33 -12.14
N VAL A 204 14.43 29.46 -12.37
CA VAL A 204 13.87 30.78 -12.07
C VAL A 204 12.79 31.15 -13.10
N ALA A 205 11.57 31.37 -12.60
CA ALA A 205 10.41 31.75 -13.40
C ALA A 205 10.52 33.18 -13.95
N ARG A 206 9.52 33.60 -14.74
CA ARG A 206 9.49 34.93 -15.36
C ARG A 206 9.32 36.03 -14.29
N ASN A 207 9.97 37.18 -14.49
CA ASN A 207 9.83 38.40 -13.66
C ASN A 207 10.27 38.24 -12.19
N HIS A 208 11.20 37.33 -11.92
CA HIS A 208 11.76 37.12 -10.58
C HIS A 208 12.77 38.20 -10.19
N TYR A 209 12.73 38.58 -8.91
CA TYR A 209 13.77 39.37 -8.25
C TYR A 209 14.60 38.46 -7.34
N VAL A 210 15.83 38.20 -7.74
CA VAL A 210 16.78 37.36 -7.01
C VAL A 210 17.66 38.24 -6.15
N HIS A 211 17.48 38.18 -4.84
CA HIS A 211 18.26 38.91 -3.85
C HIS A 211 19.35 38.00 -3.27
N LEU A 212 20.61 38.44 -3.35
CA LEU A 212 21.75 37.68 -2.86
C LEU A 212 22.88 38.57 -2.35
N THR A 213 23.77 38.00 -1.53
CA THR A 213 25.01 38.61 -1.05
C THR A 213 26.19 37.82 -1.59
N LEU A 214 27.09 38.48 -2.30
CA LEU A 214 28.31 37.88 -2.85
C LEU A 214 29.36 37.75 -1.74
N THR A 215 29.64 36.51 -1.32
CA THR A 215 30.72 36.18 -0.36
C THR A 215 31.96 35.61 -1.06
N GLY A 216 31.92 35.51 -2.38
CA GLY A 216 32.98 35.02 -3.26
C GLY A 216 32.66 35.37 -4.71
N ASP A 217 33.57 35.04 -5.62
CA ASP A 217 33.28 35.14 -7.06
C ASP A 217 32.18 34.15 -7.44
N VAL A 218 31.27 34.58 -8.31
CA VAL A 218 30.08 33.82 -8.70
C VAL A 218 29.98 33.71 -10.21
N THR A 219 29.69 32.50 -10.70
CA THR A 219 29.32 32.21 -12.08
C THR A 219 27.83 31.84 -12.14
N VAL A 220 27.08 32.53 -12.98
CA VAL A 220 25.64 32.30 -13.14
C VAL A 220 25.39 31.19 -14.16
N ALA A 221 24.51 30.24 -13.85
CA ALA A 221 23.95 29.32 -14.83
C ALA A 221 22.57 29.82 -15.26
N LEU A 222 22.40 30.11 -16.54
CA LEU A 222 21.15 30.61 -17.10
C LEU A 222 20.19 29.46 -17.47
N PRO A 223 18.87 29.71 -17.51
CA PRO A 223 17.92 28.74 -18.06
C PRO A 223 18.27 28.29 -19.48
N GLU A 224 18.25 26.98 -19.71
CA GLU A 224 18.55 26.37 -21.02
C GLU A 224 17.41 26.51 -22.04
N SER A 225 16.16 26.65 -21.57
CA SER A 225 14.97 26.82 -22.41
C SER A 225 14.17 28.06 -22.00
N PRO A 226 14.75 29.27 -22.17
CA PRO A 226 14.07 30.51 -21.83
C PRO A 226 13.00 30.87 -22.87
N ILE A 227 11.92 31.50 -22.41
CA ILE A 227 10.88 32.06 -23.28
C ILE A 227 11.23 33.51 -23.66
N PRO A 228 10.99 33.96 -24.90
CA PRO A 228 11.22 35.34 -25.31
C PRO A 228 10.52 36.35 -24.38
N GLY A 229 11.22 37.41 -24.00
CA GLY A 229 10.71 38.41 -23.06
C GLY A 229 10.74 37.98 -21.59
N ARG A 230 11.50 36.93 -21.24
CA ARG A 230 11.83 36.60 -19.86
C ARG A 230 12.80 37.65 -19.30
N ILE A 231 12.49 38.14 -18.10
CA ILE A 231 13.32 39.08 -17.34
C ILE A 231 13.59 38.47 -15.96
N ILE A 232 14.86 38.45 -15.55
CA ILE A 232 15.29 38.13 -14.19
C ILE A 232 16.04 39.35 -13.67
N THR A 233 15.59 39.91 -12.54
CA THR A 233 16.28 41.00 -11.86
C THR A 233 17.17 40.43 -10.78
N LEU A 234 18.49 40.65 -10.90
CA LEU A 234 19.46 40.34 -9.87
C LEU A 234 19.69 41.57 -9.00
N VAL A 235 19.41 41.45 -7.71
CA VAL A 235 19.78 42.43 -6.68
C VAL A 235 20.89 41.82 -5.84
N MET A 236 22.10 42.33 -6.01
CA MET A 236 23.32 41.72 -5.48
C MET A 236 23.99 42.69 -4.52
N ALA A 237 24.19 42.27 -3.27
CA ALA A 237 25.02 42.99 -2.30
C ALA A 237 26.43 42.39 -2.26
N GLN A 238 27.44 43.23 -2.12
CA GLN A 238 28.77 42.78 -1.71
C GLN A 238 28.76 42.38 -0.23
N ASP A 239 29.64 41.47 0.17
CA ASP A 239 29.90 41.23 1.59
C ASP A 239 30.60 42.43 2.26
N ALA A 240 30.92 42.30 3.55
CA ALA A 240 31.61 43.33 4.32
C ALA A 240 33.04 43.64 3.84
N THR A 241 33.59 42.85 2.89
CA THR A 241 34.92 43.08 2.30
C THR A 241 34.81 43.82 0.97
N GLY A 242 33.83 43.46 0.14
CA GLY A 242 33.74 43.93 -1.25
C GLY A 242 34.66 43.18 -2.20
N GLY A 243 34.73 43.67 -3.44
CA GLY A 243 35.65 43.15 -4.46
C GLY A 243 35.25 41.83 -5.11
N ARG A 244 34.00 41.36 -4.96
CA ARG A 244 33.53 40.12 -5.59
C ARG A 244 33.08 40.37 -7.02
N SER A 245 33.31 39.38 -7.88
CA SER A 245 32.90 39.40 -9.28
C SER A 245 31.70 38.49 -9.55
N LEU A 246 30.93 38.85 -10.57
CA LEU A 246 29.86 38.03 -11.13
C LEU A 246 30.16 37.79 -12.62
N THR A 247 30.17 36.54 -13.03
CA THR A 247 30.31 36.12 -14.43
C THR A 247 29.00 35.50 -14.90
N ILE A 248 28.54 35.88 -16.09
CA ILE A 248 27.36 35.30 -16.73
C ILE A 248 27.79 34.77 -18.09
N PRO A 249 28.11 33.47 -18.19
CA PRO A 249 28.38 32.82 -19.46
C PRO A 249 27.19 33.01 -20.41
N ASP A 250 27.47 33.14 -21.70
CA ASP A 250 26.47 33.16 -22.77
C ASP A 250 25.43 34.29 -22.69
N ALA A 251 25.75 35.36 -21.95
CA ALA A 251 24.99 36.60 -21.97
C ALA A 251 25.73 37.71 -22.72
N LEU A 252 25.03 38.34 -23.66
CA LEU A 252 25.48 39.54 -24.34
C LEU A 252 25.43 40.73 -23.38
N SER A 253 26.47 41.56 -23.43
CA SER A 253 26.53 42.82 -22.70
C SER A 253 26.82 43.98 -23.65
N ALA A 254 26.67 45.20 -23.15
CA ALA A 254 27.05 46.39 -23.92
C ALA A 254 28.53 46.32 -24.30
N TYR A 255 28.80 46.45 -25.61
CA TYR A 255 30.16 46.42 -26.17
C TYR A 255 30.93 45.11 -25.92
N GLY A 256 30.25 44.01 -25.56
CA GLY A 256 30.88 42.70 -25.32
C GLY A 256 31.72 42.63 -24.03
N VAL A 257 31.62 43.63 -23.15
CA VAL A 257 32.26 43.64 -21.84
C VAL A 257 31.18 43.49 -20.78
N LEU A 258 31.23 42.42 -19.99
CA LEU A 258 30.27 42.24 -18.89
C LEU A 258 30.44 43.40 -17.90
N PRO A 259 29.34 43.98 -17.37
CA PRO A 259 29.44 44.96 -16.32
C PRO A 259 30.13 44.35 -15.10
N VAL A 260 30.79 45.18 -14.29
CA VAL A 260 31.35 44.75 -13.01
C VAL A 260 30.37 45.16 -11.92
N PRO A 261 30.01 44.28 -10.95
CA PRO A 261 29.17 44.67 -9.83
C PRO A 261 29.84 45.80 -9.04
N ALA A 262 29.08 46.52 -8.23
CA ALA A 262 29.60 47.43 -7.22
C ALA A 262 30.69 46.74 -6.41
N GLN A 263 31.82 47.42 -6.18
CA GLN A 263 33.01 46.80 -5.58
C GLN A 263 33.20 47.15 -4.10
N GLY A 264 32.49 48.16 -3.59
CA GLY A 264 32.55 48.57 -2.19
C GLY A 264 31.96 47.53 -1.24
N ALA A 265 32.44 47.49 0.00
CA ALA A 265 31.85 46.67 1.06
C ALA A 265 30.36 47.01 1.24
N ASN A 266 29.50 45.99 1.27
CA ASN A 266 28.03 46.12 1.35
C ASN A 266 27.37 46.92 0.22
N ALA A 267 28.10 47.23 -0.86
CA ALA A 267 27.55 47.96 -2.00
C ALA A 267 26.60 47.06 -2.79
N VAL A 268 25.49 47.62 -3.26
CA VAL A 268 24.43 46.90 -3.97
C VAL A 268 24.49 47.22 -5.47
N SER A 269 24.17 46.23 -6.29
CA SER A 269 23.99 46.36 -7.74
C SER A 269 22.69 45.72 -8.17
N GLU A 270 22.03 46.34 -9.13
CA GLU A 270 20.82 45.82 -9.74
C GLU A 270 21.03 45.61 -11.25
N TRP A 271 20.93 44.36 -11.69
CA TRP A 271 21.06 43.98 -13.09
C TRP A 271 19.80 43.29 -13.58
N HIS A 272 19.40 43.55 -14.82
CA HIS A 272 18.33 42.82 -15.51
C HIS A 272 18.95 41.89 -16.55
N LEU A 273 18.58 40.62 -16.46
CA LEU A 273 18.87 39.60 -17.45
C LEU A 273 17.62 39.45 -18.32
N VAL A 274 17.75 39.78 -19.61
CA VAL A 274 16.62 39.79 -20.56
C VAL A 274 16.89 38.82 -21.69
N PHE A 275 16.02 37.84 -21.88
CA PHE A 275 16.10 36.95 -23.04
C PHE A 275 15.25 37.50 -24.19
N ASP A 276 15.85 37.72 -25.36
CA ASP A 276 15.16 38.32 -26.52
C ASP A 276 14.57 37.30 -27.49
N GLY A 277 14.70 36.01 -27.19
CA GLY A 277 14.31 34.90 -28.07
C GLY A 277 15.47 34.20 -28.74
N VAL A 278 16.67 34.78 -28.68
CA VAL A 278 17.90 34.20 -29.23
C VAL A 278 18.99 34.18 -28.18
N ASP A 279 19.28 35.33 -27.57
CA ASP A 279 20.39 35.50 -26.64
C ASP A 279 19.92 36.13 -25.32
N TRP A 280 20.63 35.82 -24.24
CA TRP A 280 20.50 36.55 -22.99
C TRP A 280 21.24 37.88 -23.07
N LYS A 281 20.66 38.93 -22.47
CA LYS A 281 21.24 40.28 -22.42
C LYS A 281 21.34 40.76 -20.99
N VAL A 282 22.50 41.26 -20.59
CA VAL A 282 22.70 41.93 -19.31
C VAL A 282 22.49 43.43 -19.47
N ARG A 283 21.60 44.01 -18.66
CA ARG A 283 21.37 45.45 -18.54
C ARG A 283 21.60 45.87 -17.11
N VAL A 284 22.40 46.92 -16.92
CA VAL A 284 22.62 47.50 -15.59
C VAL A 284 21.51 48.50 -15.33
N SER A 285 20.78 48.31 -14.24
CA SER A 285 19.73 49.22 -13.75
C SER A 285 20.31 50.20 -12.72
N GLY A 286 21.22 49.72 -11.86
CA GLY A 286 21.94 50.54 -10.87
C GLY A 286 23.29 49.92 -10.47
N THR A 287 24.26 50.78 -10.15
CA THR A 287 25.59 50.42 -9.64
C THR A 287 25.97 51.33 -8.49
N ASP A 288 26.59 50.75 -7.46
CA ASP A 288 27.05 51.43 -6.24
C ASP A 288 25.94 52.04 -5.37
N ASP A 289 24.75 51.41 -5.37
CA ASP A 289 23.73 51.79 -4.41
C ASP A 289 24.19 51.38 -3.00
N MET A 290 24.25 52.35 -2.09
CA MET A 290 24.61 52.11 -0.69
C MET A 290 23.47 52.51 0.22
N THR A 291 23.23 51.71 1.25
CA THR A 291 22.36 52.15 2.35
C THR A 291 23.10 53.26 3.08
N PRO A 292 22.53 54.48 3.19
CA PRO A 292 23.19 55.58 3.91
C PRO A 292 23.49 55.15 5.35
N THR A 293 24.74 55.29 5.76
CA THR A 293 25.17 55.00 7.14
C THR A 293 24.84 56.14 8.10
N GLU A 294 24.62 57.35 7.57
CA GLU A 294 24.12 58.50 8.29
C GLU A 294 23.10 59.24 7.40
N TRP A 295 21.94 59.57 7.96
CA TRP A 295 20.97 60.42 7.28
C TRP A 295 21.42 61.87 7.46
N SER A 296 21.83 62.55 6.38
CA SER A 296 21.93 64.01 6.39
C SER A 296 20.52 64.57 6.35
N VAL A 297 20.04 65.06 7.50
CA VAL A 297 18.80 65.85 7.60
C VAL A 297 19.11 67.31 7.31
#